data_AF-A0A316MRQ9-F1
#
_entry.id   AF-A0A316MRQ9-F1
#
_cell.length_a   1.000
_cell.length_b   1.000
_cell.length_c   1.000
_cell.angle_alpha   90.00
_cell.angle_beta   90.00
_cell.angle_gamma   90.00
#
_symmetry.space_group_name_H-M   'P 1'
#
loop_
_entity.id
_entity.type
_entity.pdbx_description
1 polymer ?
#
loop_
_entity_poly.entity_id
_entity_poly.type
_entity_poly.pdbx_seq_one_letter_code
_entity_poly.pdbx_strand_id
1 'polypeptide(L)'
;MSIKELLSDCAPSRRKLAEEIGISPAALSQLLNHGTLPKRRWPEIREAMLSLAVARGKAESDMEAALKELEQQPASAPEEKAEQEEPMILRKQTLTMQARQTFGLVRNPFADPETSADVFMSPDIRFARETLYQAATGSGFLALVGESGSGKSTLKDELITRINDENLPVIIIEPYTLAMAANESQGKPLRSSHIAEAIISTVQPGAKIPSSPEMRFRRLHEILKASHTAGMRHCLIIEEAHDLHRHTLKSLKRFHELKDGLARLLSIILIGQTELEKKLRVTDASVREVVQRCDVVHLSAIADPGAYLRHRFEHAGADFNAAFSPDG
;
A
#
# COMPACT_ATOMS: atom_id res chain seq x y z
N MET A 1 41.51 -25.57 -4.57
CA MET A 1 41.68 -24.13 -4.34
C MET A 1 40.63 -23.43 -5.18
N SER A 2 39.83 -22.54 -4.62
CA SER A 2 38.78 -21.89 -5.42
C SER A 2 39.38 -20.87 -6.38
N ILE A 3 38.74 -20.67 -7.54
CA ILE A 3 39.20 -19.68 -8.54
C ILE A 3 39.29 -18.26 -7.96
N LYS A 4 38.47 -17.97 -6.95
CA LYS A 4 38.44 -16.71 -6.21
C LYS A 4 39.67 -16.50 -5.33
N GLU A 5 40.19 -17.56 -4.71
CA GLU A 5 41.42 -17.53 -3.91
C GLU A 5 42.66 -17.47 -4.80
N LEU A 6 42.63 -18.13 -5.96
CA LEU A 6 43.74 -18.07 -6.91
C LEU A 6 43.91 -16.66 -7.49
N LEU A 7 42.82 -15.93 -7.68
CA LEU A 7 42.82 -14.59 -8.29
C LEU A 7 42.78 -13.42 -7.30
N SER A 8 42.56 -13.66 -6.00
CA SER A 8 42.49 -12.58 -4.99
C SER A 8 43.80 -11.81 -4.86
N ASP A 9 44.93 -12.49 -5.10
CA ASP A 9 46.28 -11.93 -4.93
C ASP A 9 46.87 -11.42 -6.26
N CYS A 10 46.19 -11.67 -7.39
CA CYS A 10 46.71 -11.33 -8.71
C CYS A 10 46.56 -9.83 -9.06
N ALA A 11 45.68 -9.10 -8.36
CA ALA A 11 45.47 -7.67 -8.59
C ALA A 11 45.07 -6.92 -7.30
N PRO A 12 45.45 -5.64 -7.14
CA PRO A 12 45.17 -4.84 -5.96
C PRO A 12 43.69 -4.47 -5.78
N SER A 13 42.87 -4.60 -6.83
CA SER A 13 41.42 -4.40 -6.74
C SER A 13 40.68 -5.21 -7.80
N ARG A 14 39.43 -5.57 -7.50
CA ARG A 14 38.53 -6.28 -8.43
C ARG A 14 38.27 -5.50 -9.72
N ARG A 15 38.29 -4.17 -9.67
CA ARG A 15 38.11 -3.32 -10.84
C ARG A 15 39.29 -3.42 -11.81
N LYS A 16 40.52 -3.42 -11.27
CA LYS A 16 41.74 -3.58 -12.07
C LYS A 16 41.86 -5.00 -12.64
N LEU A 17 41.48 -6.01 -11.86
CA LEU A 17 41.39 -7.39 -12.33
C LEU A 17 40.41 -7.54 -13.51
N ALA A 18 39.24 -6.89 -13.44
CA ALA A 18 38.26 -6.93 -14.51
C ALA A 18 38.77 -6.26 -15.80
N GLU A 19 39.52 -5.16 -15.66
CA GLU A 19 40.14 -4.44 -16.77
C GLU A 19 41.23 -5.28 -17.46
N GLU A 20 42.12 -5.94 -16.69
CA GLU A 20 43.18 -6.81 -17.22
C GLU A 20 42.60 -8.07 -17.90
N ILE A 21 41.45 -8.59 -17.45
CA ILE A 21 40.74 -9.73 -18.06
C ILE A 21 39.85 -9.28 -19.24
N GLY A 22 39.57 -7.98 -19.38
CA GLY A 22 38.74 -7.43 -20.47
C GLY A 22 37.24 -7.63 -20.29
N ILE A 23 36.74 -7.68 -19.05
CA ILE A 23 35.31 -7.82 -18.72
C ILE A 23 34.82 -6.71 -17.78
N SER A 24 33.50 -6.54 -17.67
CA SER A 24 32.94 -5.56 -16.73
C SER A 24 33.14 -6.02 -15.27
N PRO A 25 33.29 -5.10 -14.29
CA PRO A 25 33.40 -5.46 -12.88
C PRO A 25 32.19 -6.26 -12.35
N ALA A 26 31.00 -6.02 -12.90
CA ALA A 26 29.79 -6.77 -12.57
C ALA A 26 29.87 -8.22 -13.06
N ALA A 27 30.33 -8.43 -14.31
CA ALA A 27 30.52 -9.76 -14.88
C ALA A 27 31.59 -10.56 -14.11
N LEU A 28 32.70 -9.92 -13.71
CA LEU A 28 33.71 -10.56 -12.88
C LEU A 28 33.15 -10.97 -11.50
N SER A 29 32.30 -10.13 -10.90
CA SER A 29 31.68 -10.43 -9.61
C SER A 29 30.68 -11.59 -9.69
N GLN A 30 29.92 -11.69 -10.80
CA GLN A 30 29.02 -12.80 -11.05
C GLN A 30 29.78 -14.12 -11.25
N LEU A 31 30.88 -14.07 -12.01
CA LEU A 31 31.72 -15.23 -12.23
C LEU A 31 32.38 -15.73 -10.93
N LEU A 32 33.00 -14.84 -10.14
CA LEU A 32 33.77 -15.24 -8.95
C LEU A 32 32.91 -15.64 -7.75
N ASN A 33 31.68 -15.11 -7.64
CA ASN A 33 30.82 -15.39 -6.48
C ASN A 33 29.68 -16.36 -6.78
N HIS A 34 29.13 -16.34 -8.00
CA HIS A 34 27.96 -17.13 -8.37
C HIS A 34 28.27 -18.20 -9.44
N GLY A 35 29.53 -18.33 -9.87
CA GLY A 35 29.96 -19.32 -10.86
C GLY A 35 29.38 -19.09 -12.26
N THR A 36 28.80 -17.91 -12.52
CA THR A 36 28.09 -17.66 -13.77
C THR A 36 29.06 -17.37 -14.91
N LEU A 37 29.11 -18.25 -15.90
CA LEU A 37 29.97 -18.10 -17.07
C LEU A 37 29.44 -17.02 -18.04
N PRO A 38 30.29 -16.08 -18.50
CA PRO A 38 29.93 -15.14 -19.56
C PRO A 38 29.48 -15.85 -20.85
N LYS A 39 28.27 -15.54 -21.32
CA LYS A 39 27.68 -16.17 -22.52
C LYS A 39 28.42 -15.85 -23.84
N ARG A 40 29.22 -14.77 -23.86
CA ARG A 40 30.01 -14.33 -25.03
C ARG A 40 31.47 -14.24 -24.63
N ARG A 41 32.38 -14.62 -25.53
CA ARG A 41 33.85 -14.51 -25.37
C ARG A 41 34.43 -15.32 -24.20
N TRP A 42 33.74 -16.36 -23.72
CA TRP A 42 34.26 -17.21 -22.63
C TRP A 42 35.66 -17.79 -22.90
N PRO A 43 35.98 -18.33 -24.10
CA PRO A 43 37.32 -18.86 -24.37
C PRO A 43 38.43 -17.81 -24.20
N GLU A 44 38.18 -16.59 -24.67
CA GLU A 44 39.13 -15.46 -24.54
C GLU A 44 39.32 -15.05 -23.08
N ILE A 45 38.22 -15.00 -22.31
CA ILE A 45 38.23 -14.63 -20.88
C ILE A 45 38.96 -15.70 -20.06
N ARG A 46 38.71 -16.98 -20.36
CA ARG A 46 39.37 -18.13 -19.75
C ARG A 46 40.88 -18.08 -19.97
N GLU A 47 41.31 -17.84 -21.20
CA GLU A 47 42.73 -17.72 -21.56
C GLU A 47 43.37 -16.51 -20.86
N ALA A 48 42.71 -15.35 -20.85
CA ALA A 48 43.19 -14.18 -20.13
C ALA A 48 43.36 -14.42 -18.62
N MET A 49 42.42 -15.13 -17.99
CA MET A 49 42.52 -15.53 -16.57
C MET A 49 43.69 -16.48 -16.31
N LEU A 50 43.91 -17.45 -17.21
CA LEU A 50 45.01 -18.40 -17.12
C LEU A 50 46.37 -17.69 -17.27
N SER A 51 46.54 -16.89 -18.34
CA SER A 51 47.77 -16.14 -18.59
C SER A 51 48.09 -15.17 -17.45
N LEU A 52 47.08 -14.51 -16.89
CA LEU A 52 47.25 -13.58 -15.77
C LEU A 52 47.66 -14.30 -14.48
N ALA A 53 47.10 -15.48 -14.19
CA ALA A 53 47.48 -16.26 -13.02
C ALA A 53 48.93 -16.77 -13.12
N VAL A 54 49.33 -17.28 -14.29
CA VAL A 54 50.71 -17.75 -14.55
C VAL A 54 51.71 -16.60 -14.48
N ALA A 55 51.41 -15.45 -15.09
CA ALA A 55 52.26 -14.25 -15.01
C ALA A 55 52.46 -13.75 -13.57
N ARG A 56 51.56 -14.11 -12.64
CA ARG A 56 51.62 -13.76 -11.21
C ARG A 56 52.13 -14.91 -10.34
N GLY A 57 52.72 -15.95 -10.94
CA GLY A 57 53.41 -17.03 -10.23
C GLY A 57 52.49 -18.10 -9.65
N LYS A 58 51.23 -18.19 -10.09
CA LYS A 58 50.34 -19.31 -9.75
C LYS A 58 50.66 -20.49 -10.67
N ALA A 59 50.60 -21.71 -10.14
CA ALA A 59 50.84 -22.91 -10.95
C ALA A 59 49.74 -23.07 -12.02
N GLU A 60 50.16 -23.27 -13.27
CA GLU A 60 49.25 -23.41 -14.40
C GLU A 60 48.26 -24.57 -14.19
N SER A 61 48.74 -25.70 -13.65
CA SER A 61 47.92 -26.88 -13.31
C SER A 61 46.80 -26.57 -12.32
N ASP A 62 47.05 -25.70 -11.34
CA ASP A 62 46.07 -25.37 -10.30
C ASP A 62 44.98 -24.46 -10.84
N MET A 63 45.36 -23.53 -11.72
CA MET A 63 44.42 -22.61 -12.38
C MET A 63 43.59 -23.33 -13.45
N GLU A 64 44.19 -24.24 -14.21
CA GLU A 64 43.47 -25.09 -15.16
C GLU A 64 42.46 -26.00 -14.46
N ALA A 65 42.84 -26.60 -13.33
CA ALA A 65 41.94 -27.44 -12.54
C ALA A 65 40.74 -26.62 -12.02
N ALA A 66 40.98 -25.41 -11.49
CA ALA A 66 39.93 -24.53 -10.99
C ALA A 66 39.00 -24.00 -12.10
N LEU A 67 39.53 -23.67 -13.27
CA LEU A 67 38.71 -23.27 -14.43
C LEU A 67 37.87 -24.43 -14.97
N LYS A 68 38.43 -25.64 -15.00
CA LYS A 68 37.71 -26.84 -15.43
C LYS A 68 36.59 -27.22 -14.45
N GLU A 69 36.83 -27.04 -13.14
CA GLU A 69 35.81 -27.23 -12.11
C GLU A 69 34.67 -26.19 -12.25
N LEU A 70 34.99 -24.94 -12.57
CA LEU A 70 34.00 -23.88 -12.87
C LEU A 70 33.16 -24.20 -14.12
N GLU A 71 33.76 -24.80 -15.16
CA GLU A 71 33.07 -25.20 -16.39
C GLU A 71 32.20 -26.46 -16.21
N GLN A 72 32.57 -27.33 -15.27
CA GLN A 72 31.85 -28.57 -14.96
C GLN A 72 30.79 -28.39 -13.88
N GLN A 73 30.79 -27.27 -13.16
CA GLN A 73 29.68 -26.91 -12.31
C GLN A 73 28.43 -26.77 -13.18
N PRO A 74 27.36 -27.55 -12.90
CA PRO A 74 26.09 -27.34 -13.59
C PRO A 74 25.75 -25.87 -13.38
N ALA A 75 25.52 -25.14 -14.49
CA ALA A 75 25.12 -23.74 -14.44
C ALA A 75 24.13 -23.64 -13.29
N SER A 76 24.49 -22.92 -12.23
CA SER A 76 23.61 -22.68 -11.12
C SER A 76 22.31 -22.25 -11.77
N ALA A 77 21.29 -23.13 -11.67
CA ALA A 77 19.95 -22.82 -12.15
C ALA A 77 19.72 -21.40 -11.66
N PRO A 78 19.35 -20.46 -12.57
CA PRO A 78 19.34 -19.04 -12.26
C PRO A 78 18.74 -18.97 -10.88
N GLU A 79 19.53 -18.47 -9.91
CA GLU A 79 19.08 -18.37 -8.52
C GLU A 79 17.63 -17.95 -8.66
N GLU A 80 16.72 -18.83 -8.22
CA GLU A 80 15.41 -18.38 -7.84
C GLU A 80 15.78 -17.32 -6.81
N LYS A 81 15.92 -16.07 -7.29
CA LYS A 81 15.16 -14.99 -6.74
C LYS A 81 13.86 -15.71 -6.45
N ALA A 82 13.64 -16.02 -5.18
CA ALA A 82 12.32 -15.98 -4.67
C ALA A 82 11.74 -14.77 -5.39
N GLU A 83 10.96 -15.04 -6.42
CA GLU A 83 9.76 -14.30 -6.65
C GLU A 83 9.20 -14.26 -5.23
N GLN A 84 9.59 -13.21 -4.48
CA GLN A 84 8.60 -12.36 -3.90
C GLN A 84 7.59 -12.31 -5.03
N GLU A 85 6.59 -13.19 -4.94
CA GLU A 85 5.41 -13.15 -5.75
C GLU A 85 4.97 -11.71 -5.52
N GLU A 86 5.46 -10.79 -6.38
CA GLU A 86 4.81 -9.52 -6.57
C GLU A 86 3.43 -9.99 -6.91
N PRO A 87 2.46 -9.85 -5.98
CA PRO A 87 1.19 -10.54 -6.07
C PRO A 87 0.69 -10.26 -7.47
N MET A 88 0.64 -11.30 -8.30
CA MET A 88 0.48 -11.13 -9.74
C MET A 88 -0.79 -10.30 -9.91
N ILE A 89 -0.64 -9.00 -10.19
CA ILE A 89 -1.79 -8.10 -10.23
C ILE A 89 -2.49 -8.48 -11.52
N LEU A 90 -3.39 -9.45 -11.43
CA LEU A 90 -4.30 -9.84 -12.48
C LEU A 90 -4.90 -8.55 -13.00
N ARG A 91 -4.61 -8.24 -14.28
CA ARG A 91 -5.22 -7.08 -14.92
C ARG A 91 -6.73 -7.22 -14.76
N LYS A 92 -7.39 -6.13 -14.37
CA LYS A 92 -8.85 -6.08 -14.24
C LYS A 92 -9.48 -6.70 -15.48
N GLN A 93 -10.00 -7.91 -15.34
CA GLN A 93 -10.71 -8.59 -16.41
C GLN A 93 -12.08 -7.93 -16.52
N THR A 94 -12.42 -7.47 -17.71
CA THR A 94 -13.72 -6.87 -17.98
C THR A 94 -14.53 -7.82 -18.84
N LEU A 95 -15.84 -7.88 -18.59
CA LEU A 95 -16.75 -8.68 -19.41
C LEU A 95 -16.76 -8.12 -20.84
N THR A 96 -16.61 -9.01 -21.82
CA THR A 96 -16.78 -8.64 -23.23
C THR A 96 -18.24 -8.30 -23.51
N MET A 97 -18.48 -7.43 -24.51
CA MET A 97 -19.86 -7.11 -24.92
C MET A 97 -20.61 -8.36 -25.40
N GLN A 98 -19.90 -9.31 -26.03
CA GLN A 98 -20.48 -10.60 -26.43
C GLN A 98 -20.93 -11.41 -25.22
N ALA A 99 -20.10 -11.56 -24.18
CA ALA A 99 -20.49 -12.27 -22.96
C ALA A 99 -21.70 -11.60 -22.29
N ARG A 100 -21.72 -10.26 -22.24
CA ARG A 100 -22.86 -9.52 -21.70
C ARG A 100 -24.16 -9.78 -22.47
N GLN A 101 -24.11 -9.85 -23.80
CA GLN A 101 -25.27 -10.19 -24.62
C GLN A 101 -25.73 -11.64 -24.39
N THR A 102 -24.80 -12.60 -24.35
CA THR A 102 -25.11 -14.02 -24.12
C THR A 102 -25.80 -14.25 -22.78
N PHE A 103 -25.35 -13.58 -21.72
CA PHE A 103 -25.89 -13.73 -20.36
C PHE A 103 -26.93 -12.67 -19.99
N GLY A 104 -27.39 -11.85 -20.95
CA GLY A 104 -28.42 -10.82 -20.70
C GLY A 104 -28.00 -9.71 -19.72
N LEU A 105 -26.69 -9.46 -19.56
CA LEU A 105 -26.13 -8.51 -18.59
C LEU A 105 -26.19 -7.06 -19.09
N VAL A 106 -27.36 -6.44 -18.94
CA VAL A 106 -27.56 -5.00 -19.24
C VAL A 106 -26.72 -4.14 -18.30
N ARG A 107 -26.78 -4.41 -16.99
CA ARG A 107 -25.85 -3.85 -15.99
C ARG A 107 -24.68 -4.81 -15.78
N ASN A 108 -23.50 -4.26 -15.50
CA ASN A 108 -22.32 -5.07 -15.21
C ASN A 108 -22.30 -5.44 -13.72
N PRO A 109 -22.48 -6.72 -13.33
CA PRO A 109 -22.47 -7.14 -11.94
C PRO A 109 -21.08 -7.02 -11.29
N PHE A 110 -20.02 -6.75 -12.06
CA PHE A 110 -18.65 -6.54 -11.57
C PHE A 110 -18.20 -5.07 -11.58
N ALA A 111 -19.11 -4.13 -11.89
CA ALA A 111 -18.82 -2.71 -11.76
C ALA A 111 -18.67 -2.29 -10.28
N ASP A 112 -18.28 -1.06 -10.04
CA ASP A 112 -18.31 -0.52 -8.68
C ASP A 112 -19.78 -0.26 -8.26
N PRO A 113 -20.15 -0.45 -6.98
CA PRO A 113 -21.49 -0.16 -6.48
C PRO A 113 -21.92 1.29 -6.76
N GLU A 114 -23.15 1.48 -7.25
CA GLU A 114 -23.71 2.81 -7.52
C GLU A 114 -24.62 3.29 -6.39
N THR A 115 -25.22 2.34 -5.66
CA THR A 115 -26.15 2.62 -4.55
C THR A 115 -25.81 1.79 -3.32
N SER A 116 -26.28 2.22 -2.14
CA SER A 116 -26.09 1.46 -0.89
C SER A 116 -26.67 0.04 -0.95
N ALA A 117 -27.68 -0.19 -1.79
CA ALA A 117 -28.26 -1.52 -2.01
C ALA A 117 -27.25 -2.45 -2.70
N ASP A 118 -26.41 -1.95 -3.60
CA ASP A 118 -25.44 -2.75 -4.36
C ASP A 118 -24.29 -3.28 -3.48
N VAL A 119 -24.14 -2.73 -2.27
CA VAL A 119 -23.13 -3.16 -1.31
C VAL A 119 -23.58 -4.45 -0.61
N PHE A 120 -22.81 -5.51 -0.82
CA PHE A 120 -23.07 -6.80 -0.17
C PHE A 120 -22.80 -6.72 1.34
N MET A 121 -23.78 -7.14 2.16
CA MET A 121 -23.73 -7.00 3.62
C MET A 121 -23.54 -8.34 4.32
N SER A 122 -22.31 -8.83 4.39
CA SER A 122 -21.94 -9.92 5.32
C SER A 122 -22.06 -9.47 6.78
N PRO A 123 -22.08 -10.38 7.78
CA PRO A 123 -22.08 -10.00 9.19
C PRO A 123 -20.93 -9.05 9.57
N ASP A 124 -19.71 -9.33 9.09
CA ASP A 124 -18.52 -8.51 9.34
C ASP A 124 -18.63 -7.13 8.68
N ILE A 125 -19.10 -7.08 7.43
CA ILE A 125 -19.33 -5.82 6.70
C ILE A 125 -20.39 -4.98 7.41
N ARG A 126 -21.47 -5.61 7.88
CA ARG A 126 -22.55 -4.93 8.63
C ARG A 126 -22.04 -4.34 9.94
N PHE A 127 -21.21 -5.07 10.66
CA PHE A 127 -20.58 -4.58 11.89
C PHE A 127 -19.64 -3.40 11.60
N ALA A 128 -18.80 -3.51 10.57
CA ALA A 128 -17.91 -2.43 10.17
C ALA A 128 -18.67 -1.18 9.74
N ARG A 129 -19.73 -1.35 8.93
CA ARG A 129 -20.63 -0.28 8.51
C ARG A 129 -21.24 0.47 9.69
N GLU A 130 -21.77 -0.25 10.67
CA GLU A 130 -22.40 0.40 11.82
C GLU A 130 -21.36 1.07 12.73
N THR A 131 -20.17 0.48 12.88
CA THR A 131 -19.09 1.10 13.65
C THR A 131 -18.59 2.39 13.00
N LEU A 132 -18.46 2.42 11.67
CA LEU A 132 -18.15 3.62 10.88
C LEU A 132 -19.22 4.70 11.09
N TYR A 133 -20.50 4.32 11.02
CA TYR A 133 -21.61 5.23 11.23
C TYR A 133 -21.60 5.87 12.62
N GLN A 134 -21.41 5.05 13.67
CA GLN A 134 -21.30 5.53 15.06
C GLN A 134 -20.07 6.42 15.26
N ALA A 135 -18.94 6.10 14.63
CA ALA A 135 -17.74 6.92 14.71
C ALA A 135 -17.92 8.29 14.04
N ALA A 136 -18.51 8.31 12.83
CA ALA A 136 -18.70 9.53 12.05
C ALA A 136 -19.73 10.46 12.69
N THR A 137 -20.85 9.89 13.14
CA THR A 137 -21.92 10.65 13.79
C THR A 137 -21.56 11.00 15.22
N GLY A 138 -20.78 10.21 15.95
CA GLY A 138 -20.41 10.47 17.34
C GLY A 138 -19.13 11.29 17.51
N SER A 139 -18.25 10.79 18.38
CA SER A 139 -16.92 11.34 18.60
C SER A 139 -15.91 10.20 18.62
N GLY A 140 -15.92 9.39 17.56
CA GLY A 140 -15.07 8.22 17.44
C GLY A 140 -13.67 8.55 16.92
N PHE A 141 -12.72 7.69 17.28
CA PHE A 141 -11.46 7.55 16.57
C PHE A 141 -11.35 6.08 16.17
N LEU A 142 -11.48 5.80 14.88
CA LEU A 142 -11.65 4.47 14.33
C LEU A 142 -10.64 4.22 13.20
N ALA A 143 -10.10 3.01 13.11
CA ALA A 143 -9.33 2.51 11.98
C ALA A 143 -10.04 1.32 11.35
N LEU A 144 -10.44 1.45 10.09
CA LEU A 144 -10.91 0.36 9.24
C LEU A 144 -9.73 -0.22 8.46
N VAL A 145 -9.42 -1.48 8.74
CA VAL A 145 -8.24 -2.18 8.22
C VAL A 145 -8.65 -3.39 7.41
N GLY A 146 -8.04 -3.63 6.26
CA GLY A 146 -8.30 -4.83 5.47
C GLY A 146 -7.45 -4.89 4.20
N GLU A 147 -7.37 -6.06 3.60
CA GLU A 147 -6.59 -6.30 2.38
C GLU A 147 -7.04 -5.43 1.20
N SER A 148 -6.18 -5.26 0.19
CA SER A 148 -6.57 -4.58 -1.05
C SER A 148 -7.80 -5.27 -1.66
N GLY A 149 -8.78 -4.47 -2.11
CA GLY A 149 -10.04 -5.00 -2.65
C GLY A 149 -11.05 -5.54 -1.62
N SER A 150 -10.81 -5.42 -0.31
CA SER A 150 -11.78 -5.90 0.70
C SER A 150 -13.08 -5.09 0.84
N GLY A 151 -13.25 -4.02 0.05
CA GLY A 151 -14.45 -3.16 0.09
C GLY A 151 -14.37 -1.97 1.04
N LYS A 152 -13.18 -1.58 1.50
CA LYS A 152 -12.97 -0.44 2.42
C LYS A 152 -13.50 0.88 1.85
N SER A 153 -13.09 1.25 0.64
CA SER A 153 -13.55 2.48 -0.03
C SER A 153 -15.05 2.41 -0.33
N THR A 154 -15.56 1.24 -0.70
CA THR A 154 -17.00 1.02 -0.86
C THR A 154 -17.78 1.33 0.42
N LEU A 155 -17.30 0.90 1.59
CA LEU A 155 -17.93 1.22 2.87
C LEU A 155 -17.83 2.71 3.24
N LYS A 156 -16.74 3.38 2.84
CA LYS A 156 -16.61 4.83 2.99
C LYS A 156 -17.65 5.58 2.16
N ASP A 157 -17.76 5.24 0.88
CA ASP A 157 -18.70 5.88 -0.03
C ASP A 157 -20.15 5.61 0.39
N GLU A 158 -20.44 4.39 0.87
CA GLU A 158 -21.74 4.04 1.46
C GLU A 158 -22.04 4.86 2.72
N LEU A 159 -21.07 5.05 3.63
CA LEU A 159 -21.22 5.90 4.80
C LEU A 159 -21.56 7.36 4.41
N ILE A 160 -20.83 7.92 3.45
CA ILE A 160 -21.05 9.29 2.97
C ILE A 160 -22.43 9.41 2.33
N THR A 161 -22.81 8.44 1.50
CA THR A 161 -24.13 8.36 0.87
C THR A 161 -25.23 8.31 1.94
N ARG A 162 -25.08 7.45 2.95
CA ARG A 162 -26.02 7.34 4.07
C ARG A 162 -26.16 8.66 4.84
N ILE A 163 -25.06 9.34 5.14
CA ILE A 163 -25.06 10.64 5.83
C ILE A 163 -25.87 11.68 5.04
N ASN A 164 -25.72 11.70 3.71
CA ASN A 164 -26.43 12.61 2.83
C ASN A 164 -27.93 12.24 2.73
N ASP A 165 -28.24 10.97 2.51
CA ASP A 165 -29.61 10.48 2.35
C ASP A 165 -30.44 10.69 3.64
N GLU A 166 -29.83 10.44 4.81
CA GLU A 166 -30.45 10.66 6.12
C GLU A 166 -30.41 12.13 6.59
N ASN A 167 -29.84 13.05 5.79
CA ASN A 167 -29.67 14.47 6.12
C ASN A 167 -29.03 14.72 7.50
N LEU A 168 -28.00 13.94 7.84
CA LEU A 168 -27.35 14.05 9.13
C LEU A 168 -26.50 15.32 9.21
N PRO A 169 -26.44 16.00 10.37
CA PRO A 169 -25.66 17.22 10.53
C PRO A 169 -24.17 16.89 10.72
N VAL A 170 -23.57 16.18 9.76
CA VAL A 170 -22.16 15.74 9.79
C VAL A 170 -21.45 16.29 8.55
N ILE A 171 -20.37 17.05 8.77
CA ILE A 171 -19.48 17.52 7.70
C ILE A 171 -18.36 16.49 7.54
N ILE A 172 -18.32 15.83 6.39
CA ILE A 172 -17.22 14.93 5.99
C ILE A 172 -16.05 15.75 5.46
N ILE A 173 -14.86 15.47 5.98
CA ILE A 173 -13.62 16.16 5.63
C ILE A 173 -12.65 15.11 5.07
N GLU A 174 -12.32 15.23 3.79
CA GLU A 174 -11.38 14.35 3.09
C GLU A 174 -10.19 15.18 2.58
N PRO A 175 -8.99 15.04 3.18
CA PRO A 175 -7.79 15.69 2.66
C PRO A 175 -7.44 15.18 1.26
N TYR A 176 -7.14 16.08 0.32
CA TYR A 176 -6.78 15.70 -1.05
C TYR A 176 -5.50 14.83 -1.09
N THR A 177 -5.63 13.62 -1.63
CA THR A 177 -4.59 12.56 -1.61
C THR A 177 -3.72 12.50 -2.87
N LEU A 178 -4.00 13.30 -3.91
CA LEU A 178 -3.27 13.27 -5.20
C LEU A 178 -1.75 13.56 -5.11
N ALA A 179 -1.24 14.00 -3.96
CA ALA A 179 0.19 14.24 -3.72
C ALA A 179 0.83 13.30 -2.67
N MET A 180 0.12 12.25 -2.24
CA MET A 180 0.62 11.30 -1.25
C MET A 180 1.65 10.37 -1.88
N ALA A 181 2.93 10.69 -1.71
CA ALA A 181 3.99 9.71 -1.76
C ALA A 181 4.57 9.53 -0.36
N ALA A 182 4.89 8.28 0.00
CA ALA A 182 5.55 7.94 1.25
C ALA A 182 6.93 8.59 1.40
N ASN A 183 7.57 8.99 0.28
CA ASN A 183 8.91 9.56 0.22
C ASN A 183 8.90 10.94 -0.48
N GLU A 184 9.70 11.88 0.05
CA GLU A 184 9.83 13.26 -0.47
C GLU A 184 10.30 13.35 -1.93
N SER A 185 10.79 12.26 -2.54
CA SER A 185 11.24 12.26 -3.94
C SER A 185 10.15 11.98 -4.98
N GLN A 186 8.94 11.57 -4.58
CA GLN A 186 7.83 11.21 -5.50
C GLN A 186 6.51 11.96 -5.20
N GLY A 187 6.47 12.77 -4.14
CA GLY A 187 5.29 13.51 -3.69
C GLY A 187 5.52 14.10 -2.29
N LYS A 188 4.70 15.08 -1.89
CA LYS A 188 4.82 15.68 -0.54
C LYS A 188 3.93 14.89 0.42
N PRO A 189 4.48 14.24 1.45
CA PRO A 189 3.67 13.45 2.38
C PRO A 189 2.62 14.33 3.07
N LEU A 190 1.45 13.77 3.35
CA LEU A 190 0.39 14.47 4.08
C LEU A 190 0.87 14.81 5.50
N ARG A 191 1.24 16.07 5.70
CA ARG A 191 1.56 16.67 7.01
C ARG A 191 0.32 17.19 7.74
N SER A 192 0.44 17.38 9.05
CA SER A 192 -0.61 17.95 9.91
C SER A 192 -1.12 19.32 9.45
N SER A 193 -0.28 20.14 8.80
CA SER A 193 -0.70 21.42 8.22
C SER A 193 -1.75 21.24 7.13
N HIS A 194 -1.59 20.25 6.24
CA HIS A 194 -2.55 20.01 5.15
C HIS A 194 -3.89 19.50 5.69
N ILE A 195 -3.87 18.69 6.76
CA ILE A 195 -5.10 18.28 7.46
C ILE A 195 -5.82 19.51 8.02
N ALA A 196 -5.08 20.43 8.64
CA ALA A 196 -5.66 21.66 9.16
C ALA A 196 -6.27 22.54 8.04
N GLU A 197 -5.60 22.63 6.89
CA GLU A 197 -6.07 23.35 5.71
C GLU A 197 -7.34 22.72 5.11
N ALA A 198 -7.38 21.38 5.02
CA ALA A 198 -8.55 20.63 4.56
C ALA A 198 -9.76 20.88 5.48
N ILE A 199 -9.56 20.82 6.80
CA ILE A 199 -10.62 21.09 7.79
C ILE A 199 -11.15 22.52 7.62
N ILE A 200 -10.27 23.53 7.57
CA ILE A 200 -10.69 24.94 7.41
C ILE A 200 -11.47 25.12 6.11
N SER A 201 -10.95 24.60 4.99
CA SER A 201 -11.54 24.81 3.67
C SER A 201 -12.88 24.10 3.50
N THR A 202 -13.06 22.95 4.16
CA THR A 202 -14.31 22.18 4.09
C THR A 202 -15.39 22.77 4.99
N VAL A 203 -15.04 23.11 6.24
CA VAL A 203 -16.02 23.61 7.21
C VAL A 203 -16.38 25.07 6.95
N GLN A 204 -15.45 25.87 6.44
CA GLN A 204 -15.71 27.25 6.04
C GLN A 204 -15.09 27.56 4.67
N PRO A 205 -15.79 27.21 3.57
CA PRO A 205 -15.35 27.50 2.21
C PRO A 205 -15.03 29.00 2.01
N GLY A 206 -13.90 29.29 1.37
CA GLY A 206 -13.42 30.67 1.14
C GLY A 206 -12.76 31.34 2.35
N ALA A 207 -12.64 30.67 3.49
CA ALA A 207 -11.90 31.21 4.63
C ALA A 207 -10.41 31.40 4.30
N LYS A 208 -9.84 32.52 4.77
CA LYS A 208 -8.40 32.76 4.68
C LYS A 208 -7.64 31.77 5.55
N ILE A 209 -6.72 31.03 4.95
CA ILE A 209 -5.81 30.13 5.66
C ILE A 209 -4.60 30.93 6.16
N PRO A 210 -4.34 31.00 7.48
CA PRO A 210 -3.15 31.66 8.00
C PRO A 210 -1.86 30.94 7.58
N SER A 211 -0.79 31.71 7.31
CA SER A 211 0.54 31.16 7.00
C SER A 211 1.24 30.60 8.24
N SER A 212 1.10 31.28 9.38
CA SER A 212 1.64 30.83 10.68
C SER A 212 0.94 29.54 11.14
N PRO A 213 1.70 28.49 11.49
CA PRO A 213 1.12 27.24 11.99
C PRO A 213 0.23 27.45 13.21
N GLU A 214 0.67 28.24 14.20
CA GLU A 214 -0.11 28.50 15.42
C GLU A 214 -1.44 29.18 15.09
N MET A 215 -1.40 30.23 14.26
CA MET A 215 -2.61 30.94 13.85
C MET A 215 -3.56 30.04 13.03
N ARG A 216 -3.01 29.14 12.21
CA ARG A 216 -3.81 28.17 11.46
C ARG A 216 -4.53 27.20 12.38
N PHE A 217 -3.84 26.63 13.37
CA PHE A 217 -4.47 25.73 14.34
C PHE A 217 -5.49 26.45 15.23
N ARG A 218 -5.21 27.69 15.65
CA ARG A 218 -6.19 28.52 16.36
C ARG A 218 -7.44 28.75 15.51
N ARG A 219 -7.25 29.14 14.25
CA ARG A 219 -8.36 29.38 13.30
C ARG A 219 -9.20 28.14 13.06
N LEU A 220 -8.55 26.99 12.88
CA LEU A 220 -9.22 25.69 12.77
C LEU A 220 -10.10 25.42 13.99
N HIS A 221 -9.58 25.62 15.20
CA HIS A 221 -10.33 25.36 16.43
C HIS A 221 -11.54 26.28 16.54
N GLU A 222 -11.39 27.58 16.27
CA GLU A 222 -12.49 28.55 16.25
C GLU A 222 -13.60 28.16 15.26
N ILE A 223 -13.24 27.74 14.04
CA ILE A 223 -14.20 27.33 13.01
C ILE A 223 -14.96 26.08 13.46
N LEU A 224 -14.27 25.07 13.98
CA LEU A 224 -14.91 23.85 14.48
C LEU A 224 -15.85 24.14 15.64
N LYS A 225 -15.49 25.05 16.56
CA LYS A 225 -16.36 25.48 17.67
C LYS A 225 -17.62 26.17 17.17
N ALA A 226 -17.48 27.11 16.24
CA ALA A 226 -18.61 27.86 15.69
C ALA A 226 -19.57 26.92 14.94
N SER A 227 -19.02 26.03 14.11
CA SER A 227 -19.80 25.01 13.38
C SER A 227 -20.47 24.02 14.34
N HIS A 228 -19.77 23.59 15.40
CA HIS A 228 -20.35 22.73 16.43
C HIS A 228 -21.51 23.40 17.18
N THR A 229 -21.36 24.68 17.52
CA THR A 229 -22.44 25.47 18.14
C THR A 229 -23.67 25.58 17.23
N ALA A 230 -23.47 25.55 15.92
CA ALA A 230 -24.56 25.50 14.93
C ALA A 230 -25.19 24.10 14.77
N GLY A 231 -24.81 23.13 15.59
CA GLY A 231 -25.37 21.77 15.59
C GLY A 231 -24.62 20.78 14.69
N MET A 232 -23.55 21.20 14.02
CA MET A 232 -22.79 20.34 13.12
C MET A 232 -21.78 19.46 13.88
N ARG A 233 -21.56 18.26 13.35
CA ARG A 233 -20.48 17.35 13.72
C ARG A 233 -19.49 17.28 12.55
N HIS A 234 -18.26 16.84 12.83
CA HIS A 234 -17.19 16.84 11.85
C HIS A 234 -16.48 15.50 11.88
N CYS A 235 -16.33 14.86 10.72
CA CYS A 235 -15.63 13.59 10.59
C CYS A 235 -14.51 13.72 9.57
N LEU A 236 -13.26 13.58 10.04
CA LEU A 236 -12.08 13.50 9.19
C LEU A 236 -11.91 12.06 8.72
N ILE A 237 -11.97 11.84 7.40
CA ILE A 237 -11.70 10.54 6.79
C ILE A 237 -10.37 10.61 6.06
N ILE A 238 -9.47 9.66 6.34
CA ILE A 238 -8.19 9.54 5.62
C ILE A 238 -8.07 8.14 5.04
N GLU A 239 -8.15 8.04 3.71
CA GLU A 239 -7.81 6.83 2.96
C GLU A 239 -6.30 6.67 2.81
N GLU A 240 -5.89 5.41 2.61
CA GLU A 240 -4.49 4.99 2.61
C GLU A 240 -3.70 5.55 3.80
N ALA A 241 -4.33 5.53 4.98
CA ALA A 241 -3.72 5.97 6.22
C ALA A 241 -2.45 5.15 6.58
N HIS A 242 -2.31 3.97 5.99
CA HIS A 242 -1.11 3.16 6.07
C HIS A 242 0.11 3.82 5.40
N ASP A 243 -0.06 4.81 4.53
CA ASP A 243 1.03 5.59 3.92
C ASP A 243 1.40 6.84 4.72
N LEU A 244 0.62 7.20 5.73
CA LEU A 244 0.92 8.37 6.56
C LEU A 244 2.26 8.23 7.27
N HIS A 245 2.98 9.35 7.31
CA HIS A 245 4.17 9.46 8.13
C HIS A 245 3.80 9.34 9.62
N ARG A 246 4.63 8.65 10.40
CA ARG A 246 4.38 8.39 11.83
C ARG A 246 4.09 9.66 12.64
N HIS A 247 4.78 10.76 12.30
CA HIS A 247 4.55 12.05 12.96
C HIS A 247 3.14 12.62 12.68
N THR A 248 2.62 12.43 11.46
CA THR A 248 1.25 12.83 11.12
C THR A 248 0.24 11.98 11.89
N LEU A 249 0.41 10.66 11.93
CA LEU A 249 -0.45 9.77 12.75
C LEU A 249 -0.46 10.19 14.22
N LYS A 250 0.71 10.50 14.81
CA LYS A 250 0.80 11.03 16.18
C LYS A 250 0.03 12.35 16.34
N SER A 251 0.06 13.23 15.34
CA SER A 251 -0.63 14.52 15.40
C SER A 251 -2.15 14.39 15.41
N LEU A 252 -2.72 13.34 14.81
CA LEU A 252 -4.17 13.08 14.78
C LEU A 252 -4.79 13.01 16.18
N LYS A 253 -4.03 12.55 17.19
CA LYS A 253 -4.45 12.60 18.59
C LYS A 253 -4.88 14.00 19.01
N ARG A 254 -4.07 15.00 18.66
CA ARG A 254 -4.28 16.40 19.05
C ARG A 254 -5.51 16.97 18.35
N PHE A 255 -5.74 16.58 17.10
CA PHE A 255 -6.96 16.92 16.38
C PHE A 255 -8.21 16.31 17.03
N HIS A 256 -8.17 15.03 17.38
CA HIS A 256 -9.26 14.38 18.09
C HIS A 256 -9.47 14.93 19.52
N GLU A 257 -8.43 15.46 20.16
CA GLU A 257 -8.47 16.12 21.49
C GLU A 257 -9.04 17.54 21.47
N LEU A 258 -9.35 18.10 20.30
CA LEU A 258 -10.04 19.38 20.21
C LEU A 258 -11.44 19.26 20.83
N LYS A 259 -11.73 20.17 21.75
CA LYS A 259 -12.99 20.19 22.50
C LYS A 259 -13.59 21.59 22.58
N ASP A 260 -14.88 21.63 22.84
CA ASP A 260 -15.58 22.78 23.42
C ASP A 260 -16.29 22.33 24.69
N GLY A 261 -15.77 22.77 25.85
CA GLY A 261 -16.14 22.19 27.14
C GLY A 261 -15.85 20.69 27.19
N LEU A 262 -16.90 19.88 27.37
CA LEU A 262 -16.82 18.42 27.43
C LEU A 262 -16.99 17.75 26.06
N ALA A 263 -17.53 18.47 25.07
CA ALA A 263 -17.81 17.94 23.74
C ALA A 263 -16.55 17.89 22.88
N ARG A 264 -16.34 16.77 22.18
CA ARG A 264 -15.29 16.63 21.16
C ARG A 264 -15.75 17.29 19.88
N LEU A 265 -14.83 17.96 19.19
CA LEU A 265 -15.16 18.72 17.97
C LEU A 265 -14.95 17.93 16.68
N LEU A 266 -14.21 16.82 16.72
CA LEU A 266 -13.78 16.09 15.53
C LEU A 266 -13.70 14.58 15.79
N SER A 267 -14.40 13.79 14.98
CA SER A 267 -14.18 12.36 14.83
C SER A 267 -13.15 12.08 13.72
N ILE A 268 -12.46 10.95 13.83
CA ILE A 268 -11.42 10.56 12.86
C ILE A 268 -11.64 9.10 12.46
N ILE A 269 -11.74 8.86 11.15
CA ILE A 269 -11.80 7.54 10.54
C ILE A 269 -10.54 7.38 9.66
N LEU A 270 -9.74 6.37 9.97
CA LEU A 270 -8.58 5.97 9.20
C LEU A 270 -8.91 4.73 8.41
N ILE A 271 -8.64 4.74 7.11
CA ILE A 271 -8.85 3.59 6.23
C ILE A 271 -7.49 3.19 5.67
N GLY A 272 -7.14 1.91 5.78
CA GLY A 272 -5.86 1.43 5.25
C GLY A 272 -5.74 -0.08 5.21
N GLN A 273 -4.57 -0.53 4.75
CA GLN A 273 -4.20 -1.95 4.71
C GLN A 273 -3.71 -2.45 6.08
N THR A 274 -3.40 -3.74 6.20
CA THR A 274 -3.00 -4.36 7.49
C THR A 274 -1.74 -3.74 8.10
N GLU A 275 -0.93 -3.05 7.29
CA GLU A 275 0.21 -2.22 7.68
C GLU A 275 -0.20 -1.07 8.61
N LEU A 276 -1.40 -0.51 8.45
CA LEU A 276 -1.91 0.55 9.32
C LEU A 276 -1.98 0.07 10.76
N GLU A 277 -2.54 -1.13 10.97
CA GLU A 277 -2.63 -1.72 12.30
C GLU A 277 -1.24 -1.92 12.91
N LYS A 278 -0.28 -2.43 12.15
CA LYS A 278 1.11 -2.56 12.61
C LYS A 278 1.69 -1.20 12.99
N LYS A 279 1.46 -0.15 12.18
CA LYS A 279 1.91 1.22 12.44
C LYS A 279 1.29 1.80 13.71
N LEU A 280 0.02 1.51 13.97
CA LEU A 280 -0.67 1.87 15.19
C LEU A 280 -0.05 1.10 16.37
N ARG A 281 0.05 -0.23 16.31
CA ARG A 281 0.54 -1.09 17.41
C ARG A 281 1.98 -0.83 17.89
N VAL A 282 2.85 -0.19 17.10
CA VAL A 282 4.27 0.00 17.49
C VAL A 282 4.40 0.76 18.82
N THR A 283 4.99 0.04 19.77
CA THR A 283 5.24 0.35 21.20
C THR A 283 6.27 1.47 21.42
N ASP A 284 6.11 2.58 20.72
CA ASP A 284 6.82 3.81 21.07
C ASP A 284 6.01 4.46 22.21
N ALA A 285 6.63 4.83 23.34
CA ALA A 285 5.91 5.35 24.51
C ALA A 285 5.05 6.60 24.18
N SER A 286 5.37 7.29 23.09
CA SER A 286 4.64 8.43 22.53
C SER A 286 3.47 8.07 21.58
N VAL A 287 3.39 6.84 21.05
CA VAL A 287 2.29 6.35 20.19
C VAL A 287 1.21 5.64 21.01
N ARG A 288 1.56 5.12 22.20
CA ARG A 288 0.68 4.32 23.07
C ARG A 288 -0.69 4.97 23.33
N GLU A 289 -0.75 6.30 23.40
CA GLU A 289 -1.98 7.04 23.67
C GLU A 289 -2.93 7.18 22.47
N VAL A 290 -2.43 7.04 21.24
CA VAL A 290 -3.25 7.00 20.01
C VAL A 290 -3.88 5.61 19.87
N VAL A 291 -3.09 4.57 20.12
CA VAL A 291 -3.51 3.16 20.02
C VAL A 291 -4.57 2.81 21.04
N GLN A 292 -4.49 3.36 22.26
CA GLN A 292 -5.48 3.09 23.30
C GLN A 292 -6.84 3.75 23.06
N ARG A 293 -6.93 4.70 22.12
CA ARG A 293 -8.17 5.45 21.85
C ARG A 293 -8.70 5.25 20.44
N CYS A 294 -7.96 4.55 19.59
CA CYS A 294 -8.36 4.24 18.24
C CYS A 294 -8.89 2.81 18.21
N ASP A 295 -10.20 2.66 18.02
CA ASP A 295 -10.79 1.35 17.80
C ASP A 295 -10.35 0.82 16.43
N VAL A 296 -10.03 -0.46 16.33
CA VAL A 296 -9.63 -1.08 15.06
C VAL A 296 -10.69 -2.09 14.66
N VAL A 297 -11.22 -1.93 13.45
CA VAL A 297 -12.17 -2.86 12.84
C VAL A 297 -11.52 -3.48 11.62
N HIS A 298 -11.54 -4.81 11.58
CA HIS A 298 -11.00 -5.58 10.48
C HIS A 298 -12.09 -5.92 9.48
N LEU A 299 -11.85 -5.55 8.23
CA LEU A 299 -12.66 -5.92 7.09
C LEU A 299 -12.02 -7.12 6.40
N SER A 300 -12.50 -8.31 6.79
CA SER A 300 -12.06 -9.59 6.25
C SER A 300 -12.43 -9.74 4.77
N ALA A 301 -11.73 -10.63 4.07
CA ALA A 301 -12.15 -11.08 2.75
C ALA A 301 -13.54 -11.72 2.82
N ILE A 302 -14.28 -11.66 1.71
CA ILE A 302 -15.62 -12.25 1.60
C ILE A 302 -15.48 -13.77 1.75
N ALA A 303 -16.07 -14.31 2.83
CA ALA A 303 -16.01 -15.74 3.15
C ALA A 303 -16.85 -16.61 2.18
N ASP A 304 -17.96 -16.08 1.67
CA ASP A 304 -18.81 -16.74 0.67
C ASP A 304 -18.87 -15.91 -0.62
N PRO A 305 -17.92 -16.12 -1.56
CA PRO A 305 -17.95 -15.47 -2.87
C PRO A 305 -19.22 -15.77 -3.66
N GLY A 306 -19.84 -16.93 -3.47
CA GLY A 306 -21.07 -17.30 -4.16
C GLY A 306 -22.25 -16.44 -3.71
N ALA A 307 -22.38 -16.16 -2.41
CA ALA A 307 -23.40 -15.23 -1.90
C ALA A 307 -23.17 -13.80 -2.40
N TYR A 308 -21.92 -13.36 -2.43
CA TYR A 308 -21.56 -12.06 -3.01
C TYR A 308 -21.94 -11.97 -4.49
N LEU A 309 -21.58 -12.96 -5.30
CA LEU A 309 -21.90 -12.97 -6.73
C LEU A 309 -23.42 -13.03 -6.96
N ARG A 310 -24.15 -13.86 -6.21
CA ARG A 310 -25.62 -13.91 -6.27
C ARG A 310 -26.24 -12.53 -6.02
N HIS A 311 -25.79 -11.84 -4.97
CA HIS A 311 -26.22 -10.47 -4.66
C HIS A 311 -25.95 -9.50 -5.81
N ARG A 312 -24.72 -9.53 -6.36
CA ARG A 312 -24.34 -8.64 -7.48
C ARG A 312 -25.13 -8.91 -8.77
N PHE A 313 -25.42 -10.18 -9.08
CA PHE A 313 -26.20 -10.57 -10.25
C PHE A 313 -27.68 -10.19 -10.11
N GLU A 314 -28.27 -10.44 -8.94
CA GLU A 314 -29.65 -10.03 -8.64
C GLU A 314 -29.83 -8.51 -8.84
N HIS A 315 -28.88 -7.70 -8.35
CA HIS A 315 -28.89 -6.24 -8.49
C HIS A 315 -28.62 -5.76 -9.92
N ALA A 316 -27.91 -6.57 -10.72
CA ALA A 316 -27.75 -6.33 -12.15
C ALA A 316 -28.99 -6.73 -12.97
N GLY A 317 -30.01 -7.34 -12.34
CA GLY A 317 -31.20 -7.86 -13.00
C GLY A 317 -30.93 -9.14 -13.80
N ALA A 318 -29.93 -9.92 -13.38
CA ALA A 318 -29.46 -11.12 -14.09
C ALA A 318 -29.63 -12.38 -13.23
N ASP A 319 -29.91 -13.51 -13.88
CA ASP A 319 -29.99 -14.81 -13.21
C ASP A 319 -28.58 -15.38 -13.00
N PHE A 320 -28.18 -15.51 -11.73
CA PHE A 320 -26.91 -16.09 -11.35
C PHE A 320 -26.76 -17.54 -11.85
N ASN A 321 -27.83 -18.35 -11.80
CA ASN A 321 -27.78 -19.77 -12.20
C ASN A 321 -27.70 -19.96 -13.72
N ALA A 322 -28.08 -18.93 -14.49
CA ALA A 322 -27.88 -18.92 -15.93
C ALA A 322 -26.43 -18.59 -16.32
N ALA A 323 -25.67 -17.97 -15.42
CA ALA A 323 -24.29 -17.54 -15.65
C ALA A 323 -23.24 -18.49 -15.05
N PHE A 324 -23.56 -19.17 -13.95
CA PHE A 324 -22.65 -20.07 -13.24
C PHE A 324 -23.21 -21.49 -13.13
N SER A 325 -22.35 -22.48 -13.35
CA SER A 325 -22.65 -23.88 -13.04
C SER A 325 -22.61 -24.13 -11.53
N PRO A 326 -23.29 -25.18 -11.03
CA PRO A 326 -23.21 -25.57 -9.61
C PRO A 326 -21.79 -25.85 -9.11
N ASP A 327 -20.87 -26.14 -10.03
CA ASP A 327 -19.50 -26.58 -9.76
C ASP A 327 -18.52 -25.40 -9.60
N GLY A 328 -18.99 -24.17 -9.83
CA GLY A 328 -18.16 -22.95 -9.93
C GLY A 328 -17.85 -22.61 -11.38
#